data_AF-A0A1G6X896-F1
#
_entry.id   AF-A0A1G6X896-F1
#
_cell.length_a   1.000
_cell.length_b   1.000
_cell.length_c   1.000
_cell.angle_alpha   90.00
_cell.angle_beta   90.00
_cell.angle_gamma   90.00
#
_symmetry.space_group_name_H-M   'P 1'
#
loop_
_entity.id
_entity.type
_entity.pdbx_description
1 polymer ?
#
loop_
_entity_poly.entity_id
_entity_poly.type
_entity_poly.pdbx_seq_one_letter_code
_entity_poly.pdbx_strand_id
1 'polypeptide(L)'
;MPGIKSQDIILLLKLVSLERQLGQARVAELRAPAEWMGWTPASEEAGAADLDNEADLYAVRSLEFSTGISKSEVSGGLRRSRSVGLLRTDRRSGRPQVNTQGLLELIQYGLKYFFPAEPGPLVRGIPTAHAAPVLAGRLIAAGEDIYVWPDAQGLRQGQGIAPLHRCVPIAVRRDAWLYGCLALVDSIRIGRARESIVAAKLLQSHLGIKP
;
A
#
# COMPACT_ATOMS: atom_id res chain seq x y z
N MET A 1 -16.41 19.00 6.94
CA MET A 1 -16.10 17.56 7.12
C MET A 1 -14.58 17.39 7.09
N PRO A 2 -13.97 16.54 7.92
CA PRO A 2 -12.51 16.34 7.86
C PRO A 2 -12.11 15.68 6.54
N GLY A 3 -11.06 16.19 5.91
CA GLY A 3 -10.50 15.68 4.66
C GLY A 3 -9.90 14.28 4.81
N ILE A 4 -9.51 13.69 3.67
CA ILE A 4 -8.82 12.40 3.60
C ILE A 4 -7.56 12.41 4.48
N LYS A 5 -7.36 11.32 5.22
CA LYS A 5 -6.17 11.10 6.06
C LYS A 5 -5.27 10.03 5.46
N SER A 6 -4.04 9.91 5.95
CA SER A 6 -3.05 9.02 5.37
C SER A 6 -3.41 7.53 5.49
N GLN A 7 -4.07 7.12 6.58
CA GLN A 7 -4.58 5.75 6.73
C GLN A 7 -5.70 5.40 5.73
N ASP A 8 -6.42 6.39 5.20
CA ASP A 8 -7.51 6.16 4.25
C ASP A 8 -6.97 5.66 2.92
N ILE A 9 -5.78 6.14 2.51
CA ILE A 9 -5.08 5.67 1.31
C ILE A 9 -4.72 4.19 1.43
N ILE A 10 -4.24 3.77 2.60
CA ILE A 10 -3.91 2.37 2.88
C ILE A 10 -5.17 1.50 2.82
N LEU A 11 -6.27 1.97 3.40
CA LEU A 11 -7.56 1.26 3.35
C LEU A 11 -8.05 1.12 1.92
N LEU A 12 -8.01 2.19 1.11
CA LEU A 12 -8.44 2.14 -0.28
C LEU A 12 -7.60 1.16 -1.10
N LEU A 13 -6.27 1.19 -0.97
CA LEU A 13 -5.40 0.19 -1.61
C LEU A 13 -5.68 -1.22 -1.10
N LYS A 14 -5.92 -1.41 0.21
CA LYS A 14 -6.29 -2.73 0.75
C LYS A 14 -7.60 -3.27 0.15
N LEU A 15 -8.60 -2.41 -0.03
CA LEU A 15 -9.86 -2.81 -0.66
C LEU A 15 -9.67 -3.25 -2.10
N VAL A 16 -8.80 -2.55 -2.86
CA VAL A 16 -8.43 -2.98 -4.22
C VAL A 16 -7.69 -4.33 -4.19
N SER A 17 -6.80 -4.53 -3.21
CA SER A 17 -6.12 -5.84 -3.02
C SER A 17 -7.12 -6.98 -2.83
N LEU A 18 -8.11 -6.78 -1.95
CA LEU A 18 -9.16 -7.77 -1.68
C LEU A 18 -10.03 -8.05 -2.92
N GLU A 19 -10.43 -7.01 -3.66
CA GLU A 19 -11.19 -7.17 -4.90
C GLU A 19 -10.40 -8.00 -5.94
N ARG A 20 -9.09 -7.79 -6.05
CA ARG A 20 -8.22 -8.57 -6.94
C ARG A 20 -8.10 -10.04 -6.50
N GLN A 21 -7.98 -10.28 -5.21
CA GLN A 21 -7.91 -11.65 -4.65
C GLN A 21 -9.20 -12.43 -4.91
N LEU A 22 -10.36 -11.76 -4.88
CA LEU A 22 -11.65 -12.37 -5.20
C LEU A 22 -11.89 -12.52 -6.72
N GLY A 23 -11.37 -11.60 -7.53
CA GLY A 23 -11.63 -11.57 -8.97
C GLY A 23 -10.76 -12.50 -9.82
N GLN A 24 -9.54 -12.86 -9.39
CA GLN A 24 -8.57 -13.53 -10.26
C GLN A 24 -7.59 -14.48 -9.55
N ALA A 25 -7.69 -15.76 -9.93
CA ALA A 25 -6.58 -16.72 -10.09
C ALA A 25 -5.67 -16.40 -11.32
N ARG A 26 -5.63 -15.16 -11.82
CA ARG A 26 -4.97 -14.80 -13.09
C ARG A 26 -4.53 -13.33 -13.17
N VAL A 27 -3.48 -12.91 -12.46
CA VAL A 27 -2.51 -11.90 -12.94
C VAL A 27 -1.17 -12.23 -12.29
N ALA A 28 -0.12 -12.38 -13.09
CA ALA A 28 1.25 -12.58 -12.62
C ALA A 28 1.55 -11.60 -11.49
N GLU A 29 1.79 -12.17 -10.32
CA GLU A 29 1.60 -11.49 -9.06
C GLU A 29 2.72 -10.46 -8.85
N LEU A 30 2.36 -9.34 -8.20
CA LEU A 30 3.29 -8.56 -7.37
C LEU A 30 3.74 -9.40 -6.16
N ARG A 31 4.08 -10.68 -6.36
CA ARG A 31 4.86 -11.40 -5.38
C ARG A 31 6.27 -10.88 -5.56
N ALA A 32 6.79 -10.29 -4.49
CA ALA A 32 8.23 -10.36 -4.29
C ALA A 32 8.68 -11.80 -4.62
N PRO A 33 9.81 -12.00 -5.30
CA PRO A 33 10.36 -13.34 -5.49
C PRO A 33 10.27 -14.13 -4.18
N ALA A 34 9.98 -15.43 -4.24
CA ALA A 34 9.81 -16.26 -3.02
C ALA A 34 10.99 -16.13 -2.03
N GLU A 35 12.15 -15.72 -2.53
CA GLU A 35 13.40 -15.49 -1.80
C GLU A 35 13.61 -14.05 -1.30
N TRP A 36 12.80 -13.09 -1.73
CA TRP A 36 12.91 -11.69 -1.31
C TRP A 36 11.90 -11.38 -0.21
N MET A 37 12.33 -11.57 1.04
CA MET A 37 11.68 -10.96 2.19
C MET A 37 12.60 -9.89 2.75
N GLY A 38 12.19 -8.62 2.63
CA GLY A 38 12.90 -7.49 3.23
C GLY A 38 12.71 -7.39 4.75
N TRP A 39 12.13 -8.42 5.38
CA TRP A 39 11.84 -8.52 6.81
C TRP A 39 11.87 -9.99 7.27
N THR A 40 12.05 -10.22 8.56
CA THR A 40 11.86 -11.54 9.15
C THR A 40 10.38 -11.89 9.22
N PRO A 41 9.92 -13.04 8.73
CA PRO A 41 8.59 -13.54 9.06
C PRO A 41 8.50 -13.69 10.58
N ALA A 42 7.51 -13.05 11.21
CA ALA A 42 7.24 -13.28 12.63
C ALA A 42 6.78 -14.73 12.79
N SER A 43 7.47 -15.50 13.62
CA SER A 43 7.21 -16.94 13.78
C SER A 43 5.81 -17.29 14.28
N GLU A 44 5.01 -16.36 14.79
CA GLU A 44 3.73 -16.67 15.46
C GLU A 44 2.60 -15.61 15.33
N GLU A 45 2.60 -14.72 14.33
CA GLU A 45 1.47 -13.77 14.11
C GLU A 45 0.44 -14.23 13.07
N ALA A 46 0.50 -15.49 12.65
CA ALA A 46 -0.49 -16.09 11.76
C ALA A 46 -1.75 -16.53 12.52
N GLY A 47 -2.45 -15.57 13.12
CA GLY A 47 -3.89 -15.72 13.28
C GLY A 47 -4.49 -15.65 11.90
N ALA A 48 -4.52 -16.75 11.15
CA ALA A 48 -5.35 -16.82 9.96
C ALA A 48 -6.76 -16.47 10.44
N ALA A 49 -7.28 -15.31 10.02
CA ALA A 49 -8.71 -15.10 10.14
C ALA A 49 -9.32 -16.27 9.36
N ASP A 50 -10.19 -17.05 9.99
CA ASP A 50 -10.98 -18.05 9.28
C ASP A 50 -11.83 -17.30 8.26
N LEU A 51 -11.38 -17.29 7.00
CA LEU A 51 -11.99 -16.55 5.89
C LEU A 51 -13.02 -17.44 5.18
N ASP A 52 -13.90 -18.08 5.94
CA ASP A 52 -14.94 -18.95 5.38
C ASP A 52 -16.08 -18.14 4.72
N ASN A 53 -16.06 -16.80 4.83
CA ASN A 53 -17.06 -15.91 4.25
C ASN A 53 -16.43 -14.67 3.58
N GLU A 54 -16.69 -14.49 2.29
CA GLU A 54 -16.20 -13.34 1.50
C GLU A 54 -16.67 -11.97 2.03
N ALA A 55 -17.86 -11.91 2.66
CA ALA A 55 -18.35 -10.67 3.28
C ALA A 55 -17.52 -10.28 4.51
N ASP A 56 -16.97 -11.27 5.22
CA ASP A 56 -16.17 -11.04 6.42
C ASP A 56 -14.81 -10.41 6.08
N LEU A 57 -14.29 -10.57 4.85
CA LEU A 57 -13.06 -9.91 4.40
C LEU A 57 -13.14 -8.37 4.45
N TYR A 58 -14.32 -7.83 4.16
CA TYR A 58 -14.58 -6.39 4.12
C TYR A 58 -15.09 -5.85 5.47
N ALA A 59 -15.33 -6.72 6.45
CA ALA A 59 -15.76 -6.32 7.77
C ALA A 59 -14.67 -5.48 8.47
N VAL A 60 -15.10 -4.54 9.32
CA VAL A 60 -14.20 -3.64 10.06
C VAL A 60 -13.14 -4.39 10.85
N ARG A 61 -13.50 -5.54 11.46
CA ARG A 61 -12.58 -6.39 12.21
C ARG A 61 -11.48 -6.98 11.33
N SER A 62 -11.83 -7.46 10.14
CA SER A 62 -10.89 -8.08 9.21
C SER A 62 -9.97 -7.04 8.56
N LEU A 63 -10.50 -5.84 8.27
CA LEU A 63 -9.69 -4.71 7.81
C LEU A 63 -8.72 -4.25 8.91
N GLU A 64 -9.15 -4.18 10.16
CA GLU A 64 -8.25 -3.88 11.29
C GLU A 64 -7.14 -4.92 11.39
N PHE A 65 -7.51 -6.21 11.39
CA PHE A 65 -6.52 -7.28 11.47
C PHE A 65 -5.52 -7.24 10.31
N SER A 66 -6.00 -7.08 9.07
CA SER A 66 -5.14 -7.13 7.89
C SER A 66 -4.28 -5.88 7.68
N THR A 67 -4.68 -4.72 8.22
CA THR A 67 -3.95 -3.44 8.03
C THR A 67 -3.28 -2.90 9.29
N GLY A 68 -3.68 -3.35 10.48
CA GLY A 68 -3.29 -2.76 11.76
C GLY A 68 -3.94 -1.41 12.06
N ILE A 69 -4.90 -0.95 11.25
CA ILE A 69 -5.65 0.31 11.47
C ILE A 69 -6.80 0.03 12.44
N SER A 70 -6.97 0.85 13.47
CA SER A 70 -8.00 0.59 14.49
C SER A 70 -9.43 0.60 13.93
N LYS A 71 -10.37 -0.13 14.54
CA LYS A 71 -11.78 -0.17 14.09
C LYS A 71 -12.42 1.20 13.87
N SER A 72 -12.12 2.17 14.74
CA SER A 72 -12.65 3.54 14.64
C SER A 72 -12.04 4.30 13.47
N GLU A 73 -10.73 4.15 13.23
CA GLU A 73 -10.04 4.72 12.07
C GLU A 73 -10.53 4.07 10.76
N VAL A 74 -10.74 2.75 10.72
CA VAL A 74 -11.33 2.04 9.59
C VAL A 74 -12.73 2.60 9.29
N SER A 75 -13.62 2.61 10.28
CA SER A 75 -14.99 3.08 10.11
C SER A 75 -15.05 4.55 9.66
N GLY A 76 -14.19 5.39 10.24
CA GLY A 76 -14.05 6.79 9.87
C GLY A 76 -13.49 6.98 8.46
N GLY A 77 -12.50 6.19 8.07
CA GLY A 77 -11.86 6.24 6.75
C GLY A 77 -12.77 5.80 5.62
N LEU A 78 -13.55 4.73 5.82
CA LEU A 78 -14.58 4.29 4.88
C LEU A 78 -15.66 5.38 4.70
N ARG A 79 -16.07 6.04 5.78
CA ARG A 79 -17.04 7.14 5.73
C ARG A 79 -16.50 8.35 4.97
N ARG A 80 -15.28 8.80 5.28
CA ARG A 80 -14.63 9.92 4.58
C ARG A 80 -14.46 9.62 3.09
N SER A 81 -13.96 8.43 2.76
CA SER A 81 -13.74 8.01 1.38
C SER A 81 -15.04 7.99 0.56
N ARG A 82 -16.17 7.59 1.16
CA ARG A 82 -17.49 7.71 0.52
C ARG A 82 -17.90 9.16 0.30
N SER A 83 -17.72 10.02 1.29
CA SER A 83 -18.12 11.44 1.20
C SER A 83 -17.40 12.22 0.10
N VAL A 84 -16.18 11.83 -0.25
CA VAL A 84 -15.39 12.47 -1.33
C VAL A 84 -15.42 11.69 -2.65
N GLY A 85 -16.25 10.64 -2.76
CA GLY A 85 -16.40 9.87 -3.99
C GLY A 85 -15.25 8.92 -4.34
N LEU A 86 -14.32 8.66 -3.41
CA LEU A 86 -13.24 7.68 -3.57
C LEU A 86 -13.70 6.24 -3.29
N LEU A 87 -14.80 6.07 -2.57
CA LEU A 87 -15.38 4.78 -2.27
C LEU A 87 -16.88 4.77 -2.58
N ARG A 88 -17.35 3.70 -3.22
CA ARG A 88 -18.76 3.46 -3.55
C ARG A 88 -19.17 2.09 -3.03
N THR A 89 -20.47 1.83 -3.00
CA THR A 89 -20.99 0.49 -2.77
C THR A 89 -21.46 -0.06 -4.11
N ASP A 90 -20.90 -1.18 -4.54
CA ASP A 90 -21.34 -1.87 -5.74
C ASP A 90 -22.77 -2.39 -5.53
N ARG A 91 -23.67 -2.09 -6.46
CA ARG A 91 -25.10 -2.36 -6.30
C ARG A 91 -25.45 -3.84 -6.43
N ARG A 92 -24.62 -4.63 -7.11
CA ARG A 92 -24.89 -6.06 -7.37
C ARG A 92 -24.41 -6.92 -6.21
N SER A 93 -23.19 -6.66 -5.76
CA SER A 93 -22.49 -7.44 -4.73
C SER A 93 -22.64 -6.85 -3.32
N GLY A 94 -23.06 -5.59 -3.19
CA GLY A 94 -23.10 -4.87 -1.90
C GLY A 94 -21.72 -4.50 -1.36
N ARG A 95 -20.65 -4.77 -2.12
CA ARG A 95 -19.26 -4.63 -1.67
C ARG A 95 -18.76 -3.19 -1.79
N PRO A 96 -17.80 -2.77 -0.95
CA PRO A 96 -17.09 -1.52 -1.16
C PRO A 96 -16.25 -1.59 -2.45
N GLN A 97 -16.50 -0.67 -3.38
CA GLN A 97 -15.76 -0.52 -4.64
C GLN A 97 -15.00 0.81 -4.66
N VAL A 98 -13.70 0.74 -4.93
CA VAL A 98 -12.82 1.91 -4.94
C VAL A 98 -12.90 2.60 -6.30
N ASN A 99 -12.97 3.93 -6.30
CA ASN A 99 -12.74 4.73 -7.49
C ASN A 99 -11.23 4.78 -7.75
N THR A 100 -10.71 3.78 -8.47
CA THR A 100 -9.27 3.61 -8.72
C THR A 100 -8.67 4.79 -9.49
N GLN A 101 -9.42 5.37 -10.42
CA GLN A 101 -9.02 6.56 -11.17
C GLN A 101 -8.79 7.76 -10.23
N GLY A 102 -9.78 8.08 -9.39
CA GLY A 102 -9.67 9.17 -8.42
C GLY A 102 -8.59 8.92 -7.36
N LEU A 103 -8.40 7.66 -6.96
CA LEU A 103 -7.32 7.28 -6.06
C LEU A 103 -5.94 7.51 -6.70
N LEU A 104 -5.76 7.10 -7.97
CA LEU A 104 -4.51 7.32 -8.71
C LEU A 104 -4.21 8.81 -8.83
N GLU A 105 -5.18 9.63 -9.20
CA GLU A 105 -5.03 11.09 -9.31
C GLU A 105 -4.60 11.71 -7.98
N LEU A 106 -5.25 11.33 -6.87
CA LEU A 106 -4.88 11.79 -5.54
C LEU A 106 -3.45 11.37 -5.17
N ILE A 107 -3.06 10.13 -5.47
CA ILE A 107 -1.71 9.62 -5.22
C ILE A 107 -0.68 10.40 -6.04
N GLN A 108 -0.91 10.53 -7.34
CA GLN A 108 0.04 11.11 -8.30
C GLN A 108 0.27 12.61 -8.06
N TYR A 109 -0.79 13.35 -7.75
CA TYR A 109 -0.74 14.81 -7.71
C TYR A 109 -0.84 15.39 -6.29
N GLY A 110 -1.40 14.65 -5.34
CA GLY A 110 -1.70 15.16 -4.00
C GLY A 110 -0.72 14.73 -2.91
N LEU A 111 -0.36 13.44 -2.83
CA LEU A 111 0.28 12.90 -1.61
C LEU A 111 1.62 13.53 -1.26
N LYS A 112 2.41 13.95 -2.25
CA LYS A 112 3.70 14.64 -2.01
C LYS A 112 3.54 15.97 -1.25
N TYR A 113 2.35 16.59 -1.30
CA TYR A 113 2.05 17.84 -0.60
C TYR A 113 1.36 17.62 0.75
N PHE A 114 0.45 16.64 0.82
CA PHE A 114 -0.33 16.40 2.05
C PHE A 114 0.37 15.49 3.05
N PHE A 115 1.24 14.60 2.56
CA PHE A 115 1.99 13.64 3.36
C PHE A 115 3.43 13.56 2.87
N PRO A 116 4.20 14.67 2.93
CA PRO A 116 5.60 14.65 2.56
C PRO A 116 6.37 13.66 3.44
N ALA A 117 7.43 13.09 2.88
CA ALA A 117 8.43 12.34 3.63
C ALA A 117 9.80 12.81 3.17
N GLU A 118 10.74 12.85 4.10
CA GLU A 118 12.12 13.22 3.83
C GLU A 118 13.04 12.07 4.22
N PRO A 119 14.14 11.84 3.48
CA PRO A 119 15.17 10.91 3.88
C PRO A 119 15.76 11.27 5.25
N GLY A 120 15.67 10.34 6.18
CA GLY A 120 16.24 10.44 7.51
C GLY A 120 17.57 9.69 7.65
N PRO A 121 17.99 9.41 8.90
CA PRO A 121 19.24 8.70 9.16
C PRO A 121 19.23 7.27 8.60
N LEU A 122 20.42 6.69 8.49
CA LEU A 122 20.56 5.27 8.15
C LEU A 122 20.02 4.41 9.30
N VAL A 123 19.01 3.61 8.99
CA VAL A 123 18.34 2.72 9.94
C VAL A 123 18.05 1.38 9.28
N ARG A 124 17.76 0.39 10.12
CA ARG A 124 17.23 -0.90 9.68
C ARG A 124 15.73 -0.78 9.39
N GLY A 125 15.28 -1.40 8.32
CA GLY A 125 13.87 -1.32 7.91
C GLY A 125 13.48 -2.16 6.70
N ILE A 126 12.25 -1.97 6.27
CA ILE A 126 11.65 -2.63 5.10
C ILE A 126 11.92 -1.77 3.85
N PRO A 127 12.57 -2.28 2.80
CA PRO A 127 12.83 -1.50 1.58
C PRO A 127 11.55 -0.95 0.96
N THR A 128 11.61 0.30 0.51
CA THR A 128 10.51 1.00 -0.16
C THR A 128 11.04 1.85 -1.32
N ALA A 129 10.13 2.53 -2.03
CA ALA A 129 10.43 3.37 -3.17
C ALA A 129 11.27 2.62 -4.25
N HIS A 130 12.32 3.25 -4.78
CA HIS A 130 13.18 2.67 -5.81
C HIS A 130 13.86 1.35 -5.39
N ALA A 131 13.96 1.08 -4.09
CA ALA A 131 14.57 -0.14 -3.56
C ALA A 131 13.60 -1.33 -3.46
N ALA A 132 12.32 -1.11 -3.75
CA ALA A 132 11.32 -2.17 -3.76
C ALA A 132 11.39 -3.00 -5.05
N PRO A 133 11.17 -4.33 -4.98
CA PRO A 133 11.21 -5.24 -6.14
C PRO A 133 10.28 -4.87 -7.27
N VAL A 134 9.16 -4.21 -6.96
CA VAL A 134 8.20 -3.72 -7.97
C VAL A 134 8.86 -2.77 -8.97
N LEU A 135 9.97 -2.12 -8.59
CA LEU A 135 10.76 -1.23 -9.45
C LEU A 135 12.09 -1.83 -9.88
N ALA A 136 12.39 -3.07 -9.52
CA ALA A 136 13.63 -3.74 -9.90
C ALA A 136 13.78 -3.80 -11.43
N GLY A 137 14.97 -3.44 -11.92
CA GLY A 137 15.27 -3.40 -13.36
C GLY A 137 14.55 -2.28 -14.14
N ARG A 138 13.72 -1.45 -13.50
CA ARG A 138 13.05 -0.30 -14.13
C ARG A 138 13.79 1.02 -13.91
N LEU A 139 14.61 1.08 -12.87
CA LEU A 139 15.42 2.23 -12.48
C LEU A 139 16.88 1.81 -12.34
N ILE A 140 17.79 2.70 -12.71
CA ILE A 140 19.23 2.50 -12.51
C ILE A 140 19.55 3.06 -11.12
N ALA A 141 19.97 2.21 -10.19
CA ALA A 141 20.44 2.64 -8.88
C ALA A 141 21.81 3.34 -9.06
N ALA A 142 21.81 4.66 -9.12
CA ALA A 142 23.01 5.47 -9.34
C ALA A 142 23.83 5.66 -8.04
N GLY A 143 24.18 4.57 -7.37
CA GLY A 143 24.99 4.60 -6.14
C GLY A 143 24.34 5.28 -4.93
N GLU A 144 23.02 5.47 -4.95
CA GLU A 144 22.26 6.09 -3.86
C GLU A 144 21.90 5.09 -2.75
N ASP A 145 21.84 5.59 -1.52
CA ASP A 145 21.31 4.84 -0.39
C ASP A 145 19.85 4.47 -0.65
N ILE A 146 19.50 3.21 -0.35
CA ILE A 146 18.12 2.76 -0.47
C ILE A 146 17.23 3.41 0.59
N TYR A 147 15.95 3.60 0.27
CA TYR A 147 14.96 4.00 1.26
C TYR A 147 14.36 2.80 1.97
N VAL A 148 14.13 2.94 3.27
CA VAL A 148 13.46 1.94 4.10
C VAL A 148 12.38 2.57 4.97
N TRP A 149 11.29 1.85 5.22
CA TRP A 149 10.42 2.13 6.36
C TRP A 149 11.11 1.61 7.63
N PRO A 150 11.42 2.47 8.62
CA PRO A 150 12.05 2.04 9.86
C PRO A 150 11.21 0.97 10.55
N ASP A 151 11.78 -0.21 10.76
CA ASP A 151 11.10 -1.34 11.37
C ASP A 151 12.15 -2.32 11.93
N ALA A 152 11.97 -2.75 13.18
CA ALA A 152 12.91 -3.63 13.86
C ALA A 152 13.02 -5.03 13.21
N GLN A 153 11.99 -5.47 12.51
CA GLN A 153 11.95 -6.74 11.78
C GLN A 153 12.46 -6.62 10.35
N GLY A 154 12.66 -5.39 9.84
CA GLY A 154 13.26 -5.16 8.51
C GLY A 154 14.65 -5.79 8.40
N LEU A 155 15.11 -6.20 7.22
CA LEU A 155 16.40 -6.90 7.03
C LEU A 155 17.44 -6.06 6.30
N ARG A 156 17.08 -4.85 5.88
CA ARG A 156 17.94 -3.98 5.07
C ARG A 156 18.22 -2.69 5.81
N GLN A 157 19.41 -2.14 5.59
CA GLN A 157 19.80 -0.82 6.06
C GLN A 157 19.70 0.20 4.92
N GLY A 158 19.17 1.37 5.23
CA GLY A 158 19.03 2.47 4.28
C GLY A 158 18.56 3.74 4.96
N GLN A 159 18.36 4.80 4.20
CA GLN A 159 17.79 6.05 4.72
C GLN A 159 16.34 5.81 5.14
N GLY A 160 16.05 6.06 6.42
CA GLY A 160 14.72 5.87 6.97
C GLY A 160 13.77 6.95 6.47
N ILE A 161 12.64 6.55 5.90
CA ILE A 161 11.56 7.48 5.52
C ILE A 161 10.31 7.22 6.35
N ALA A 162 9.60 8.28 6.73
CA ALA A 162 8.34 8.15 7.44
C ALA A 162 7.31 7.43 6.54
N PRO A 163 6.78 6.26 6.95
CA PRO A 163 5.73 5.62 6.17
C PRO A 163 4.50 6.51 6.09
N LEU A 164 3.66 6.31 5.07
CA LEU A 164 2.42 7.07 4.89
C LEU A 164 1.56 7.07 6.17
N HIS A 165 1.55 5.96 6.90
CA HIS A 165 0.99 5.85 8.24
C HIS A 165 1.80 4.85 9.08
N ARG A 166 1.74 4.96 10.41
CA ARG A 166 2.43 4.04 11.35
C ARG A 166 2.10 2.55 11.13
N CYS A 167 0.96 2.24 10.53
CA CYS A 167 0.50 0.86 10.29
C CYS A 167 1.08 0.23 9.02
N VAL A 168 1.79 0.98 8.15
CA VAL A 168 2.32 0.45 6.89
C VAL A 168 3.20 -0.79 7.11
N PRO A 169 4.21 -0.80 8.00
CA PRO A 169 5.06 -2.00 8.18
C PRO A 169 4.28 -3.24 8.62
N ILE A 170 3.16 -3.08 9.32
CA ILE A 170 2.29 -4.19 9.72
C ILE A 170 1.46 -4.66 8.52
N ALA A 171 0.83 -3.73 7.79
CA ALA A 171 -0.05 -4.04 6.67
C ALA A 171 0.68 -4.76 5.53
N VAL A 172 1.88 -4.29 5.19
CA VAL A 172 2.65 -4.82 4.04
C VAL A 172 3.18 -6.23 4.28
N ARG A 173 3.42 -6.63 5.54
CA ARG A 173 3.83 -7.99 5.89
C ARG A 173 2.73 -9.02 5.64
N ARG A 174 1.47 -8.59 5.59
CA ARG A 174 0.28 -9.45 5.39
C ARG A 174 -0.26 -9.41 3.97
N ASP A 175 0.30 -8.56 3.09
CA ASP A 175 -0.23 -8.33 1.76
C ASP A 175 0.87 -7.83 0.80
N ALA A 176 1.43 -8.75 0.00
CA ALA A 176 2.51 -8.46 -0.94
C ALA A 176 2.10 -7.49 -2.07
N TRP A 177 0.82 -7.53 -2.49
CA TRP A 177 0.33 -6.60 -3.50
C TRP A 177 0.24 -5.19 -2.91
N LEU A 178 -0.28 -5.06 -1.69
CA LEU A 178 -0.33 -3.79 -0.96
C LEU A 178 1.08 -3.24 -0.70
N TYR A 179 2.04 -4.10 -0.37
CA TYR A 179 3.46 -3.74 -0.27
C TYR A 179 3.95 -3.05 -1.54
N GLY A 180 3.77 -3.68 -2.70
CA GLY A 180 4.19 -3.14 -3.99
C GLY A 180 3.54 -1.78 -4.28
N CYS A 181 2.23 -1.66 -4.05
CA CYS A 181 1.53 -0.38 -4.24
C CYS A 181 2.03 0.73 -3.31
N LEU A 182 2.26 0.44 -2.03
CA LEU A 182 2.76 1.45 -1.08
C LEU A 182 4.20 1.86 -1.38
N ALA A 183 5.04 0.95 -1.86
CA ALA A 183 6.38 1.31 -2.34
C ALA A 183 6.35 2.18 -3.60
N LEU A 184 5.42 1.94 -4.52
CA LEU A 184 5.18 2.82 -5.66
C LEU A 184 4.69 4.21 -5.21
N VAL A 185 3.79 4.26 -4.23
CA VAL A 185 3.33 5.51 -3.61
C VAL A 185 4.51 6.30 -3.05
N ASP A 186 5.45 5.66 -2.36
CA ASP A 186 6.64 6.37 -1.87
C ASP A 186 7.53 6.87 -3.01
N SER A 187 7.72 6.10 -4.08
CA SER A 187 8.45 6.58 -5.27
C SER A 187 7.79 7.82 -5.92
N ILE A 188 6.47 7.97 -5.77
CA ILE A 188 5.74 9.16 -6.21
C ILE A 188 5.91 10.32 -5.20
N ARG A 189 5.91 10.02 -3.90
CA ARG A 189 6.03 11.03 -2.83
C ARG A 189 7.42 11.66 -2.75
N ILE A 190 8.47 10.85 -2.86
CA ILE A 190 9.85 11.24 -2.56
C ILE A 190 10.83 11.03 -3.71
N GLY A 191 10.44 10.25 -4.73
CA GLY A 191 11.32 9.93 -5.84
C GLY A 191 11.60 11.12 -6.75
N ARG A 192 12.64 11.00 -7.56
CA ARG A 192 12.94 11.98 -8.61
C ARG A 192 11.87 11.94 -9.71
N ALA A 193 11.80 13.00 -10.53
CA ALA A 193 10.81 13.12 -11.60
C ALA A 193 10.68 11.84 -12.48
N ARG A 194 11.81 11.23 -12.86
CA ARG A 194 11.82 9.97 -13.64
C ARG A 194 11.21 8.81 -12.86
N GLU A 195 11.56 8.66 -11.59
CA GLU A 195 11.09 7.59 -10.71
C GLU A 195 9.59 7.71 -10.45
N SER A 196 9.12 8.93 -10.14
CA SER A 196 7.70 9.20 -9.91
C SER A 196 6.87 8.93 -11.16
N ILE A 197 7.36 9.27 -12.36
CA ILE A 197 6.68 8.95 -13.62
C ILE A 197 6.56 7.45 -13.85
N VAL A 198 7.66 6.70 -13.65
CA VAL A 198 7.66 5.24 -13.80
C VAL A 198 6.73 4.60 -12.77
N ALA A 199 6.80 5.04 -11.51
CA ALA A 199 5.99 4.52 -10.44
C ALA A 199 4.49 4.80 -10.64
N ALA A 200 4.13 5.99 -11.12
CA ALA A 200 2.73 6.32 -11.45
C ALA A 200 2.18 5.42 -12.57
N LYS A 201 2.96 5.15 -13.62
CA LYS A 201 2.55 4.24 -14.71
C LYS A 201 2.37 2.79 -14.24
N LEU A 202 3.27 2.30 -13.39
CA LEU A 202 3.14 0.97 -12.79
C LEU A 202 1.92 0.90 -11.88
N LEU A 203 1.73 1.91 -11.02
CA LEU A 203 0.58 1.96 -10.13
C LEU A 203 -0.74 1.98 -10.91
N GLN A 204 -0.84 2.80 -11.97
CA GLN A 204 -1.99 2.81 -12.89
C GLN A 204 -2.32 1.40 -13.41
N SER A 205 -1.28 0.69 -13.88
CA SER A 205 -1.41 -0.69 -14.40
C SER A 205 -1.91 -1.66 -13.31
N HIS A 206 -1.37 -1.57 -12.09
CA HIS A 206 -1.79 -2.41 -10.97
C HIS A 206 -3.22 -2.12 -10.49
N LEU A 207 -3.67 -0.88 -10.62
CA LEU A 207 -5.04 -0.47 -10.35
C LEU A 207 -6.03 -0.86 -11.47
N GLY A 208 -5.56 -1.53 -12.53
CA GLY A 208 -6.40 -2.00 -13.63
C GLY A 208 -6.95 -0.89 -14.52
N ILE A 209 -6.32 0.29 -14.48
CA ILE A 209 -6.73 1.46 -15.27
C ILE A 209 -6.11 1.33 -16.66
N LYS A 210 -6.94 1.41 -17.71
CA LYS A 210 -6.46 1.39 -19.09
C LYS A 210 -5.74 2.72 -19.42
N PRO A 211 -4.65 2.68 -20.19
CA PRO A 211 -3.92 3.87 -20.61
C PRO A 211 -4.76 4.80 -21.50
#